data_AF-A0A2V6DCQ9-F1
#
_entry.id   AF-A0A2V6DCQ9-F1
#
_cell.length_a   1.000
_cell.length_b   1.000
_cell.length_c   1.000
_cell.angle_alpha   90.00
_cell.angle_beta   90.00
_cell.angle_gamma   90.00
#
_symmetry.space_group_name_H-M   'P 1'
#
loop_
_entity.id
_entity.type
_entity.pdbx_description
1 polymer ?
#
loop_
_entity_poly.entity_id
_entity_poly.type
_entity_poly.pdbx_seq_one_letter_code
_entity_poly.pdbx_strand_id
1 'polypeptide(L)'
;MIMKRKLFILISGVALSSFILGSCESPTGAGAGYGAAAGAIIGGAATGHARGAAIGAAAGAATGALIGHAVQVERESRCGPPPPGGWPFARYTNTPGVFRSPYSGRRYDLSGVPPGQLTRDVDTGQCFRRPYRD
;
A
#
# COMPACT_ATOMS: atom_id res chain seq x y z
N MET A 1 -20.71 -12.55 28.91
CA MET A 1 -21.05 -12.25 27.49
C MET A 1 -20.70 -10.82 27.02
N ILE A 2 -20.31 -9.89 27.92
CA ILE A 2 -20.06 -8.46 27.61
C ILE A 2 -18.68 -8.18 26.95
N MET A 3 -17.63 -8.95 27.25
CA MET A 3 -16.29 -8.77 26.67
C MET A 3 -16.24 -9.08 25.16
N LYS A 4 -16.95 -10.12 24.72
CA LYS A 4 -16.99 -10.55 23.31
C LYS A 4 -17.66 -9.50 22.40
N ARG A 5 -18.61 -8.73 22.94
CA ARG A 5 -19.35 -7.70 22.21
C ARG A 5 -18.52 -6.42 22.00
N LYS A 6 -17.71 -6.02 22.98
CA LYS A 6 -16.73 -4.92 22.81
C LYS A 6 -15.63 -5.29 21.82
N LEU A 7 -15.14 -6.53 21.88
CA LEU A 7 -14.17 -7.07 20.92
C LEU A 7 -14.75 -7.09 19.50
N PHE A 8 -16.00 -7.51 19.32
CA PHE A 8 -16.69 -7.48 18.02
C PHE A 8 -16.86 -6.06 17.48
N ILE A 9 -17.17 -5.08 18.33
CA ILE A 9 -17.28 -3.66 17.93
C ILE A 9 -15.91 -3.09 17.55
N LEU A 10 -14.84 -3.46 18.27
CA LEU A 10 -13.48 -3.06 17.94
C LEU A 10 -13.00 -3.68 16.62
N ILE A 11 -13.25 -4.97 16.41
CA ILE A 11 -12.90 -5.68 15.17
C ILE A 11 -13.71 -5.13 14.00
N SER A 12 -15.01 -4.92 14.17
CA SER A 12 -15.88 -4.32 13.14
C SER A 12 -15.45 -2.88 12.83
N GLY A 13 -15.16 -2.06 13.85
CA GLY A 13 -14.68 -0.69 13.67
C GLY A 13 -13.33 -0.62 12.95
N VAL A 14 -12.39 -1.50 13.28
CA VAL A 14 -11.09 -1.61 12.58
C VAL A 14 -11.29 -2.10 11.13
N ALA A 15 -12.18 -3.07 10.89
CA ALA A 15 -12.47 -3.56 9.54
C ALA A 15 -13.13 -2.49 8.65
N LEU A 16 -14.09 -1.73 9.19
CA LEU A 16 -14.71 -0.60 8.51
C LEU A 16 -13.72 0.54 8.26
N SER A 17 -12.82 0.81 9.18
CA SER A 17 -11.73 1.80 9.03
C SER A 17 -10.76 1.40 7.91
N SER A 18 -10.35 0.13 7.86
CA SER A 18 -9.47 -0.39 6.79
C SER A 18 -10.10 -0.27 5.40
N PHE A 19 -11.44 -0.37 5.31
CA PHE A 19 -12.16 -0.22 4.04
C PHE A 19 -12.16 1.22 3.51
N ILE A 20 -12.07 2.22 4.39
CA ILE A 20 -12.03 3.64 4.01
C ILE A 20 -10.59 4.09 3.71
N LEU A 21 -9.60 3.59 4.46
CA LEU A 21 -8.17 3.91 4.26
C LEU A 21 -7.54 3.18 3.07
N GLY A 22 -8.08 2.01 2.67
CA GLY A 22 -7.61 1.26 1.49
C GLY A 22 -7.86 1.96 0.15
N SER A 23 -8.76 2.95 0.10
CA SER A 23 -9.04 3.71 -1.13
C SER A 23 -7.88 4.64 -1.56
N CYS A 24 -6.86 4.81 -0.72
CA CYS A 24 -5.57 5.40 -1.07
C CYS A 24 -4.46 4.50 -0.53
N GLU A 25 -4.24 3.35 -1.18
CA GLU A 25 -3.25 2.35 -0.81
C GLU A 25 -1.81 2.87 -0.96
N SER A 26 -1.42 3.75 -0.04
CA SER A 26 -0.06 4.20 0.14
C SER A 26 0.70 3.16 0.96
N PRO A 27 1.93 2.77 0.55
CA PRO A 27 2.75 1.85 1.33
C PRO A 27 2.96 2.33 2.78
N THR A 28 3.01 3.66 2.96
CA THR A 28 3.07 4.38 4.24
C THR A 28 1.89 4.06 5.16
N GLY A 29 0.65 4.17 4.65
CA GLY A 29 -0.55 3.91 5.44
C GLY A 29 -0.72 2.44 5.80
N ALA A 30 -0.42 1.54 4.86
CA ALA A 30 -0.42 0.10 5.12
C ALA A 30 0.61 -0.28 6.19
N GLY A 31 1.85 0.20 6.04
CA GLY A 31 2.92 -0.03 7.02
C GLY A 31 2.54 0.49 8.42
N ALA A 32 2.02 1.71 8.51
CA ALA A 32 1.57 2.29 9.77
C ALA A 32 0.44 1.47 10.42
N GLY A 33 -0.53 1.00 9.63
CA GLY A 33 -1.65 0.18 10.12
C GLY A 33 -1.19 -1.15 10.69
N TYR A 34 -0.38 -1.91 9.95
CA TYR A 34 0.16 -3.19 10.43
C TYR A 34 1.08 -2.99 11.64
N GLY A 35 1.93 -1.97 11.61
CA GLY A 35 2.80 -1.62 12.72
C GLY A 35 2.02 -1.26 13.99
N ALA A 36 0.96 -0.46 13.87
CA ALA A 36 0.09 -0.10 14.98
C ALA A 36 -0.60 -1.32 15.61
N ALA A 37 -1.15 -2.20 14.77
CA ALA A 37 -1.82 -3.40 15.24
C ALA A 37 -0.85 -4.34 15.97
N ALA A 38 0.31 -4.63 15.37
CA ALA A 38 1.33 -5.48 15.97
C ALA A 38 1.87 -4.88 17.28
N GLY A 39 2.18 -3.58 17.28
CA GLY A 39 2.66 -2.87 18.45
C GLY A 39 1.64 -2.83 19.58
N ALA A 40 0.35 -2.69 19.27
CA ALA A 40 -0.72 -2.73 20.27
C ALA A 40 -0.82 -4.08 20.97
N ILE A 41 -0.71 -5.18 20.21
CA ILE A 41 -0.76 -6.55 20.75
C ILE A 41 0.44 -6.79 21.66
N ILE A 42 1.65 -6.46 21.18
CA ILE A 42 2.89 -6.65 21.94
C ILE A 42 2.89 -5.78 23.20
N GLY A 43 2.56 -4.50 23.07
CA GLY A 43 2.53 -3.57 24.20
C GLY A 43 1.46 -3.92 25.23
N GLY A 44 0.29 -4.40 24.79
CA GLY A 44 -0.77 -4.88 25.67
C GLY A 44 -0.39 -6.18 26.39
N ALA A 45 0.24 -7.12 25.70
CA ALA A 45 0.69 -8.39 26.27
C ALA A 45 1.85 -8.20 27.26
N ALA A 46 2.80 -7.32 26.95
CA ALA A 46 3.98 -7.09 27.79
C ALA A 46 3.65 -6.34 29.08
N THR A 47 2.73 -5.35 29.04
CA THR A 47 2.42 -4.54 30.22
C THR A 47 1.13 -4.91 30.93
N GLY A 48 0.25 -5.71 30.30
CA GLY A 48 -1.06 -6.09 30.88
C GLY A 48 -2.09 -4.96 30.99
N HIS A 49 -1.86 -3.80 30.36
CA HIS A 49 -2.72 -2.62 30.47
C HIS A 49 -2.90 -1.90 29.13
N ALA A 50 -4.04 -1.25 28.93
CA ALA A 50 -4.37 -0.52 27.69
C ALA A 50 -3.36 0.58 27.33
N ARG A 51 -2.64 1.11 28.33
CA ARG A 51 -1.60 2.12 28.12
C ARG A 51 -0.38 1.56 27.38
N GLY A 52 0.04 0.34 27.67
CA GLY A 52 1.12 -0.32 26.92
C GLY A 52 0.70 -0.65 25.50
N ALA A 53 -0.56 -1.05 25.30
CA ALA A 53 -1.12 -1.22 23.96
C ALA A 53 -1.11 0.10 23.18
N ALA A 54 -1.49 1.22 23.77
CA ALA A 54 -1.48 2.52 23.10
C ALA A 54 -0.04 2.98 22.73
N ILE A 55 0.92 2.80 23.64
CA ILE A 55 2.33 3.14 23.38
C ILE A 55 2.90 2.27 22.27
N GLY A 56 2.66 0.95 22.33
CA GLY A 56 3.09 0.03 21.31
C GLY A 56 2.44 0.33 19.95
N ALA A 57 1.15 0.68 19.94
CA ALA A 57 0.46 1.10 18.73
C ALA A 57 1.08 2.35 18.10
N ALA A 58 1.38 3.38 18.91
CA ALA A 58 1.98 4.61 18.40
C ALA A 58 3.40 4.38 17.85
N ALA A 59 4.23 3.62 18.58
CA ALA A 59 5.59 3.29 18.15
C ALA A 59 5.59 2.42 16.88
N GLY A 60 4.72 1.42 16.82
CA GLY A 60 4.55 0.56 15.66
C GLY A 60 4.02 1.32 14.46
N ALA A 61 3.06 2.23 14.65
CA ALA A 61 2.53 3.09 13.58
C ALA A 61 3.61 3.99 12.98
N ALA A 62 4.39 4.66 13.83
CA ALA A 62 5.46 5.54 13.40
C ALA A 62 6.53 4.77 12.60
N THR A 63 6.95 3.61 13.11
CA THR A 63 7.94 2.76 12.44
C THR A 63 7.42 2.24 11.10
N GLY A 64 6.19 1.74 11.08
CA GLY A 64 5.54 1.26 9.86
C GLY A 64 5.33 2.35 8.82
N ALA A 65 4.98 3.57 9.26
CA ALA A 65 4.88 4.73 8.38
C ALA A 65 6.23 5.07 7.74
N LEU A 66 7.31 5.10 8.52
CA LEU A 66 8.65 5.38 8.02
C LEU A 66 9.11 4.35 6.98
N ILE A 67 8.91 3.06 7.24
CA ILE A 67 9.24 1.99 6.30
C ILE A 67 8.40 2.12 5.03
N GLY A 68 7.10 2.34 5.15
CA GLY A 68 6.23 2.52 4.00
C GLY A 68 6.61 3.74 3.16
N HIS A 69 6.99 4.85 3.81
CA HIS A 69 7.50 6.02 3.13
C HIS A 69 8.81 5.72 2.40
N ALA A 70 9.76 5.01 3.02
CA ALA A 70 11.01 4.61 2.37
C ALA A 70 10.77 3.74 1.13
N VAL A 71 9.83 2.79 1.20
CA VAL A 71 9.44 1.96 0.05
C VAL A 71 8.80 2.79 -1.06
N GLN A 72 8.01 3.81 -0.71
CA GLN A 72 7.42 4.72 -1.69
C GLN A 72 8.51 5.53 -2.40
N VAL A 73 9.45 6.10 -1.65
CA VAL A 73 10.58 6.85 -2.20
C VAL A 73 11.46 5.96 -3.07
N GLU A 74 11.68 4.70 -2.70
CA GLU A 74 12.45 3.76 -3.53
C GLU A 74 11.73 3.44 -4.85
N ARG A 75 10.40 3.26 -4.83
CA ARG A 75 9.58 3.09 -6.05
C ARG A 75 9.68 4.30 -6.97
N GLU A 76 9.62 5.50 -6.41
CA GLU A 76 9.75 6.76 -7.14
C GLU A 76 11.18 6.92 -7.71
N SER A 77 12.20 6.58 -6.91
CA SER A 77 13.61 6.60 -7.31
C SER A 77 13.92 5.62 -8.44
N ARG A 78 13.24 4.47 -8.46
CA ARG A 78 13.39 3.45 -9.52
C ARG A 78 12.91 3.95 -10.89
N CYS A 79 11.99 4.92 -10.89
CA CYS A 79 11.43 5.52 -12.09
C CYS A 79 12.07 6.86 -12.47
N GLY A 80 12.77 7.52 -11.55
CA GLY A 80 13.33 8.85 -11.78
C GLY A 80 12.26 9.95 -11.77
N PRO A 81 12.66 11.23 -11.92
CA PRO A 81 11.71 12.35 -11.91
C PRO A 81 10.70 12.21 -13.06
N PRO A 82 9.40 12.49 -12.82
CA PRO A 82 8.39 12.36 -13.86
C PRO A 82 8.69 13.32 -15.02
N PRO A 83 8.56 12.87 -16.28
CA PRO A 83 8.73 13.75 -17.42
C PRO A 83 7.65 14.86 -17.40
N PRO A 84 7.90 16.03 -18.01
CA PRO A 84 6.88 17.07 -18.17
C PRO A 84 5.71 16.51 -18.98
N GLY A 85 4.57 16.30 -18.31
CA GLY A 85 3.40 15.57 -18.85
C GLY A 85 3.04 14.28 -18.11
N GLY A 86 3.87 13.86 -17.14
CA GLY A 86 3.66 12.66 -16.34
C GLY A 86 3.97 11.37 -17.09
N TRP A 87 3.89 10.25 -16.37
CA TRP A 87 4.17 8.94 -16.96
C TRP A 87 3.03 8.48 -17.89
N PRO A 88 3.33 8.03 -19.11
CA PRO A 88 2.33 7.52 -20.04
C PRO A 88 1.69 6.24 -19.50
N PHE A 89 0.45 6.00 -19.89
CA PHE A 89 -0.27 4.77 -19.54
C PHE A 89 0.13 3.61 -20.46
N ALA A 90 0.15 2.40 -19.89
CA ALA A 90 0.25 1.17 -20.65
C ALA A 90 -0.98 1.01 -21.54
N ARG A 91 -0.81 0.38 -22.70
CA ARG A 91 -1.92 0.07 -23.61
C ARG A 91 -2.55 -1.27 -23.23
N TYR A 92 -3.87 -1.35 -23.38
CA TYR A 92 -4.58 -2.61 -23.28
C TYR A 92 -4.13 -3.60 -24.36
N THR A 93 -4.17 -4.88 -24.01
CA THR A 93 -4.00 -5.98 -24.97
C THR A 93 -5.24 -6.85 -24.98
N ASN A 94 -5.32 -7.79 -25.92
CA ASN A 94 -6.42 -8.76 -25.99
C ASN A 94 -6.45 -9.74 -24.81
N THR A 95 -5.39 -9.76 -23.98
CA THR A 95 -5.28 -10.65 -22.82
C THR A 95 -5.56 -9.86 -21.54
N PRO A 96 -6.59 -10.23 -20.75
CA PRO A 96 -6.87 -9.58 -19.47
C PRO A 96 -5.67 -9.62 -18.53
N GLY A 97 -5.40 -8.51 -17.84
CA GLY A 97 -4.26 -8.39 -16.93
C GLY A 97 -2.92 -8.13 -17.63
N VAL A 98 -2.82 -8.35 -18.93
CA VAL A 98 -1.61 -8.08 -19.71
C VAL A 98 -1.72 -6.74 -20.41
N PHE A 99 -0.73 -5.90 -20.19
CA PHE A 99 -0.63 -4.57 -20.76
C PHE A 99 0.63 -4.42 -21.59
N ARG A 100 0.57 -3.59 -22.62
CA ARG A 100 1.67 -3.29 -23.51
C ARG A 100 2.35 -1.99 -23.08
N SER A 101 3.66 -2.03 -22.90
CA SER A 101 4.47 -0.83 -22.64
C SER A 101 4.32 0.18 -23.79
N PRO A 102 4.19 1.49 -23.49
CA PRO A 102 4.12 2.53 -24.51
C PRO A 102 5.47 2.77 -25.21
N TYR A 103 6.58 2.26 -24.68
CA TYR A 103 7.94 2.51 -25.20
C TYR A 103 8.43 1.37 -26.08
N SER A 104 8.66 0.18 -25.49
CA SER A 104 9.16 -1.00 -26.21
C SER A 104 8.07 -1.81 -26.90
N GLY A 105 6.80 -1.63 -26.50
CA GLY A 105 5.73 -2.53 -26.92
C GLY A 105 5.79 -3.92 -26.27
N ARG A 106 6.69 -4.17 -25.31
CA ARG A 106 6.69 -5.41 -24.52
C ARG A 106 5.40 -5.56 -23.74
N ARG A 107 4.98 -6.81 -23.60
CA ARG A 107 3.81 -7.20 -22.82
C ARG A 107 4.26 -7.48 -21.38
N TYR A 108 3.56 -6.89 -20.42
CA TYR A 108 3.76 -7.06 -19.00
C TYR A 108 2.45 -7.54 -18.38
N ASP A 109 2.53 -8.57 -17.54
CA ASP A 109 1.41 -8.95 -16.68
C ASP A 109 1.36 -7.97 -15.51
N LEU A 110 0.33 -7.12 -15.49
CA LEU A 110 0.05 -6.15 -14.44
C LEU A 110 -1.22 -6.51 -13.65
N SER A 111 -1.64 -7.78 -13.68
CA SER A 111 -2.81 -8.26 -12.95
C SER A 111 -2.70 -7.99 -11.44
N GLY A 112 -1.51 -8.18 -10.86
CA GLY A 112 -1.21 -7.91 -9.45
C GLY A 112 -0.80 -6.47 -9.12
N VAL A 113 -0.71 -5.59 -10.12
CA VAL A 113 -0.29 -4.19 -9.92
C VAL A 113 -1.53 -3.32 -9.85
N PRO A 114 -1.81 -2.57 -8.76
CA PRO A 114 -3.00 -1.71 -8.69
C PRO A 114 -3.11 -0.68 -9.84
N PRO A 115 -4.32 -0.27 -10.26
CA PRO A 115 -4.48 0.78 -11.27
C PRO A 115 -3.76 2.07 -10.87
N GLY A 116 -3.12 2.75 -11.83
CA GLY A 116 -2.35 3.98 -11.58
C GLY A 116 -0.93 3.77 -11.03
N GLN A 117 -0.56 2.57 -10.57
CA GLN A 117 0.80 2.27 -10.12
C GLN A 117 1.80 2.29 -11.30
N LEU A 118 3.05 2.63 -10.98
CA LEU A 118 4.16 2.68 -11.92
C LEU A 118 4.81 1.32 -12.08
N THR A 119 5.11 0.96 -13.32
CA THR A 119 5.92 -0.21 -13.69
C THR A 119 7.07 0.26 -14.57
N ARG A 120 8.26 -0.29 -14.34
CA ARG A 120 9.45 0.02 -15.13
C ARG A 120 9.55 -0.93 -16.32
N ASP A 121 9.71 -0.38 -17.52
CA ASP A 121 10.06 -1.15 -18.70
C ASP A 121 11.51 -1.64 -18.57
N VAL A 122 11.70 -2.95 -18.71
CA VAL A 122 13.02 -3.60 -18.61
C VAL A 122 13.94 -3.20 -19.76
N ASP A 123 13.38 -2.92 -20.95
CA ASP A 123 14.19 -2.59 -22.14
C ASP A 123 14.70 -1.16 -22.12
N THR A 124 13.80 -0.20 -21.84
CA THR A 124 14.12 1.23 -21.92
C THR A 124 14.48 1.82 -20.56
N GLY A 125 14.22 1.10 -19.47
CA GLY A 125 14.37 1.59 -18.11
C GLY A 125 13.36 2.67 -17.70
N GLN A 126 12.44 3.04 -18.60
CA GLN A 126 11.45 4.08 -18.37
C GLN A 126 10.20 3.52 -17.69
N CYS A 127 9.57 4.33 -16.85
CA CYS A 127 8.34 3.91 -16.19
C CYS A 127 7.08 4.28 -16.97
N PHE A 128 6.03 3.49 -16.76
CA PHE A 128 4.71 3.73 -17.31
C PHE A 128 3.65 3.32 -16.28
N ARG A 129 2.44 3.87 -16.39
CA ARG A 129 1.34 3.63 -15.46
C ARG A 129 0.42 2.52 -15.94
N ARG A 130 -0.08 1.69 -15.03
CA ARG A 130 -1.23 0.83 -15.36
C ARG A 130 -2.48 1.72 -15.57
N PRO A 131 -3.21 1.58 -16.69
CA PRO A 131 -4.43 2.35 -16.92
C PRO A 131 -5.54 1.96 -15.93
N TYR A 132 -6.42 2.91 -15.63
CA TYR A 132 -7.67 2.65 -14.92
C TYR A 132 -8.62 1.96 -15.88
N ARG A 133 -9.27 0.89 -15.41
CA ARG A 133 -10.40 0.29 -16.11
C ARG A 133 -11.59 1.18 -15.79
N ASP A 134 -12.23 1.73 -16.82
CA ASP A 134 -13.54 2.36 -16.68
C ASP A 134 -14.60 1.30 -16.29
#